data_AF-K1XA90-F1
#
_entry.id   AF-K1XA90-F1
#
_cell.length_a   1.000
_cell.length_b   1.000
_cell.length_c   1.000
_cell.angle_alpha   90.00
_cell.angle_beta   90.00
_cell.angle_gamma   90.00
#
_symmetry.space_group_name_H-M   'P 1'
#
loop_
_entity.id
_entity.type
_entity.pdbx_description
1 polymer ?
#
loop_
_entity_poly.entity_id
_entity_poly.type
_entity_poly.pdbx_seq_one_letter_code
_entity_poly.pdbx_strand_id
1 'polypeptide(L)' 'MELRSFTVYDIFKRNARVFKNRTAIQSDEGRITFGELYERVNAVAGWLVSAGI' A
#
# COMPACT_ATOMS: atom_id res chain seq x y z
N MET A 1 -25.38 4.73 13.84
CA MET A 1 -23.98 5.14 13.65
C MET A 1 -23.22 3.88 13.26
N GLU A 2 -23.11 3.60 11.97
CA GLU A 2 -22.49 2.35 11.52
C GLU A 2 -21.02 2.30 11.95
N LEU A 3 -20.59 1.16 12.50
CA LEU A 3 -19.19 0.90 12.77
C LEU A 3 -18.44 1.00 11.45
N ARG A 4 -17.65 2.06 11.28
CA ARG A 4 -16.74 2.19 10.15
C ARG A 4 -15.76 1.02 10.21
N SER A 5 -15.94 0.06 9.32
CA SER A 5 -14.94 -0.98 9.06
C SER A 5 -13.62 -0.28 8.74
N PHE A 6 -12.59 -0.55 9.53
CA PHE A 6 -11.25 -0.01 9.35
C PHE A 6 -10.30 -1.19 9.25
N THR A 7 -9.75 -1.37 8.06
CA THR A 7 -8.96 -2.54 7.69
C THR A 7 -7.47 -2.25 7.80
N VAL A 8 -6.65 -3.31 7.72
CA VAL A 8 -5.19 -3.18 7.58
C VAL A 8 -4.84 -2.34 6.34
N TYR A 9 -5.61 -2.48 5.26
CA TYR A 9 -5.41 -1.70 4.04
C TYR A 9 -5.66 -0.20 4.26
N ASP A 10 -6.62 0.18 5.09
CA ASP A 10 -6.88 1.59 5.41
C ASP A 10 -5.71 2.24 6.16
N ILE A 11 -5.10 1.50 7.10
CA ILE A 11 -3.86 1.94 7.78
C ILE A 11 -2.73 2.13 6.77
N PHE A 12 -2.53 1.14 5.89
CA PHE A 12 -1.48 1.18 4.87
C PHE A 12 -1.68 2.37 3.91
N LYS A 13 -2.89 2.54 3.37
CA LYS A 13 -3.24 3.64 2.47
C LYS A 13 -3.07 5.00 3.13
N ARG A 14 -3.41 5.14 4.41
CA ARG A 14 -3.15 6.36 5.19
C ARG A 14 -1.66 6.63 5.28
N ASN A 15 -0.86 5.63 5.65
CA ASN A 15 0.59 5.79 5.79
C ASN A 15 1.28 6.09 4.46
N ALA A 16 0.82 5.50 3.35
CA ALA A 16 1.26 5.80 2.00
C ALA A 16 1.10 7.28 1.62
N ARG A 17 0.02 7.92 2.10
CA ARG A 17 -0.24 9.35 1.87
C ARG A 17 0.55 10.24 2.81
N VAL A 18 0.53 9.95 4.12
CA VAL A 18 1.14 10.82 5.13
C VAL A 18 2.67 10.74 5.11
N PHE A 19 3.23 9.55 4.88
CA PHE A 19 4.66 9.28 4.94
C PHE A 19 5.24 8.92 3.58
N LYS A 20 4.70 9.49 2.49
CA LYS A 20 5.00 9.14 1.10
C LYS A 20 6.50 8.92 0.81
N ASN A 21 7.36 9.81 1.30
CA ASN A 21 8.80 9.80 1.00
C ASN A 21 9.64 9.04 2.05
N ARG A 22 9.03 8.46 3.10
CA ARG A 22 9.74 7.64 4.07
C ARG A 22 9.92 6.22 3.55
N THR A 23 11.04 5.59 3.89
CA THR A 23 11.31 4.19 3.57
C THR A 23 10.27 3.29 4.24
N ALA A 24 9.62 2.44 3.43
CA ALA A 24 8.66 1.43 3.87
C ALA A 24 9.32 0.05 3.98
N ILE A 25 10.15 -0.31 3.00
CA ILE A 25 10.89 -1.56 2.98
C ILE A 25 12.35 -1.25 2.65
N GLN A 26 13.24 -1.90 3.39
CA GLN A 26 14.67 -1.97 3.14
C GLN A 26 15.00 -3.44 2.88
N SER A 27 15.58 -3.73 1.73
CA SER A 27 16.18 -5.03 1.40
C SER A 27 17.63 -4.82 0.94
N ASP A 28 18.29 -5.92 0.62
CA ASP A 28 19.63 -5.91 0.02
C ASP A 28 19.62 -5.27 -1.38
N GLU A 29 18.47 -5.29 -2.08
CA GLU A 29 18.31 -4.65 -3.40
C GLU A 29 18.05 -3.14 -3.31
N GLY A 30 17.85 -2.61 -2.10
CA GLY A 30 17.74 -1.17 -1.87
C GLY A 30 16.57 -0.77 -0.96
N ARG A 31 16.11 0.47 -1.16
CA ARG A 31 15.03 1.08 -0.38
C ARG A 31 13.86 1.38 -1.29
N ILE A 32 12.66 1.11 -0.79
CA ILE A 32 11.43 1.62 -1.39
C ILE A 32 10.68 2.48 -0.37
N THR A 33 10.14 3.58 -0.85
CA THR A 33 9.31 4.48 -0.05
C THR A 33 7.88 3.97 0.06
N PHE A 34 7.14 4.49 1.03
CA PHE A 34 5.71 4.21 1.16
C PHE A 34 4.91 4.60 -0.08
N GLY A 35 5.30 5.66 -0.79
CA GLY A 35 4.68 6.07 -2.05
C GLY A 35 4.89 5.05 -3.16
N GLU A 36 6.14 4.63 -3.39
CA GLU A 36 6.48 3.64 -4.42
C GLU A 36 5.85 2.28 -4.12
N LEU A 37 5.86 1.86 -2.85
CA LEU A 37 5.20 0.62 -2.44
C LEU A 37 3.69 0.67 -2.72
N TYR A 38 3.03 1.79 -2.46
CA TYR A 38 1.61 1.96 -2.73
C TYR A 38 1.29 1.86 -4.23
N GLU A 39 2.10 2.46 -5.10
CA GLU A 39 1.94 2.34 -6.55
C GLU A 39 2.09 0.87 -7.01
N ARG A 40 3.12 0.17 -6.53
CA ARG A 40 3.34 -1.26 -6.83
C ARG A 40 2.20 -2.14 -6.35
N VAL A 41 1.70 -1.92 -5.12
CA VAL A 41 0.56 -2.66 -4.57
C VAL A 41 -0.70 -2.45 -5.40
N ASN A 42 -1.00 -1.23 -5.85
CA ASN A 42 -2.18 -0.98 -6.70
C ASN A 42 -2.06 -1.68 -8.05
N ALA A 43 -0.86 -1.73 -8.65
CA ALA A 43 -0.64 -2.47 -9.89
C ALA A 43 -0.90 -3.98 -9.70
N VAL A 44 -0.35 -4.58 -8.65
CA VAL A 44 -0.58 -6.00 -8.32
C VAL A 44 -2.05 -6.26 -8.00
N ALA A 45 -2.70 -5.41 -7.20
CA ALA A 45 -4.12 -5.54 -6.87
C ALA A 45 -5.01 -5.45 -8.13
N GLY A 46 -4.72 -4.52 -9.04
CA GLY A 46 -5.45 -4.42 -10.31
C GLY A 46 -5.29 -5.66 -11.19
N TRP A 47 -4.08 -6.25 -11.19
CA TRP A 47 -3.84 -7.52 -11.88
C TRP A 47 -4.62 -8.69 -11.22
N LEU A 48 -4.61 -8.79 -9.89
CA LEU A 48 -5.35 -9.82 -9.15
C LEU A 48 -6.87 -9.72 -9.42
N VAL A 49 -7.43 -8.51 -9.36
CA VAL A 49 -8.84 -8.27 -9.70
C VAL A 49 -9.14 -8.72 -11.14
N SER A 50 -8.24 -8.41 -12.07
CA SER A 50 -8.37 -8.82 -13.48
C SER A 50 -8.27 -10.35 -13.67
N ALA A 51 -7.59 -11.04 -12.74
CA ALA A 51 -7.52 -12.50 -12.68
C ALA A 51 -8.72 -13.14 -11.94
N GLY A 52 -9.66 -12.34 -11.43
CA GLY A 52 -10.84 -12.81 -10.70
C GLY A 52 -10.59 -13.15 -9.23
N ILE A 53 -9.51 -12.60 -8.65
CA ILE A 53 -9.13 -12.77 -7.24
C ILE A 53 -9.62 -11.57 -6.42
#